data_AF-A0A918ART6-F1
#
_entry.id   AF-A0A918ART6-F1
#
_cell.length_a   1.000
_cell.length_b   1.000
_cell.length_c   1.000
_cell.angle_alpha   90.00
_cell.angle_beta   90.00
_cell.angle_gamma   90.00
#
_symmetry.space_group_name_H-M   'P 1'
#
loop_
_entity.id
_entity.type
_entity.pdbx_description
1 polymer ?
#
loop_
_entity_poly.entity_id
_entity_poly.type
_entity_poly.pdbx_seq_one_letter_code
_entity_poly.pdbx_strand_id
1 'polypeptide(L)'
;MSIGDDPETQRVRDNVRNEGHHDVVVHGSSDGWPAPGHGHPPEQIVEAIRNNPHRDPNQPIRLLACHSGNDVGWAQHVADRLGVPVMAPVDAVGVARRPDSIARVRGHEPGEG
;
A
#
# COMPACT_ATOMS: atom_id res chain seq x y z
N MET A 1 0.59 1.31 8.72
CA MET A 1 1.15 0.01 9.17
C MET A 1 2.07 -0.57 8.11
N SER A 2 2.92 -1.52 8.48
CA SER A 2 3.76 -2.31 7.57
C SER A 2 3.39 -3.79 7.63
N ILE A 3 3.42 -4.47 6.49
CA ILE A 3 3.37 -5.93 6.39
C ILE A 3 4.75 -6.36 5.85
N GLY A 4 5.57 -6.93 6.73
CA GLY A 4 6.99 -7.18 6.50
C GLY A 4 7.88 -6.39 7.46
N ASP A 5 9.04 -6.96 7.79
CA ASP A 5 9.99 -6.44 8.78
C ASP A 5 11.33 -6.01 8.17
N ASP A 6 11.44 -6.01 6.84
CA ASP A 6 12.66 -5.58 6.16
C ASP A 6 12.89 -4.06 6.29
N PRO A 7 14.17 -3.60 6.24
CA PRO A 7 14.51 -2.19 6.42
C PRO A 7 13.83 -1.26 5.42
N GLU A 8 13.59 -1.70 4.19
CA GLU A 8 12.95 -0.90 3.14
C GLU A 8 11.49 -0.61 3.47
N THR A 9 10.74 -1.63 3.90
CA THR A 9 9.35 -1.50 4.36
C THR A 9 9.26 -0.56 5.56
N GLN A 10 10.10 -0.76 6.58
CA GLN A 10 10.11 0.09 7.77
C GLN A 10 10.47 1.54 7.43
N ARG A 11 11.46 1.74 6.54
CA ARG A 11 11.84 3.08 6.08
C ARG A 11 10.70 3.79 5.34
N VAL A 12 9.92 3.10 4.51
CA VAL A 12 8.75 3.72 3.86
C VAL A 12 7.71 4.11 4.91
N ARG A 13 7.40 3.20 5.84
CA ARG A 13 6.45 3.45 6.92
C ARG A 13 6.82 4.66 7.77
N ASP A 14 8.10 4.79 8.13
CA ASP A 14 8.57 5.84 9.04
C ASP A 14 8.71 7.21 8.35
N ASN A 15 8.85 7.23 7.03
CA ASN A 15 9.08 8.47 6.28
C ASN A 15 7.83 9.01 5.58
N VAL A 16 6.80 8.19 5.36
CA VAL A 16 5.63 8.63 4.59
C VAL A 16 4.81 9.65 5.37
N ARG A 17 4.44 10.73 4.70
CA ARG A 17 3.44 11.68 5.21
C ARG A 17 2.07 11.01 5.16
N ASN A 18 1.41 10.94 6.30
CA ASN A 18 0.03 10.50 6.33
C ASN A 18 -0.88 11.59 5.74
N GLU A 19 -1.68 11.22 4.74
CA GLU A 19 -2.57 12.15 4.03
C GLU A 19 -4.05 11.80 4.30
N GLY A 20 -4.35 11.43 5.55
CA GLY A 20 -5.71 11.11 6.00
C GLY A 20 -6.17 9.67 5.71
N HIS A 21 -5.30 8.85 5.13
CA HIS A 21 -5.57 7.44 4.80
C HIS A 21 -4.97 6.50 5.85
N HIS A 22 -5.49 5.28 5.93
CA HIS A 22 -4.77 4.19 6.58
C HIS A 22 -3.69 3.67 5.63
N ASP A 23 -2.45 4.11 5.85
CA ASP A 23 -1.31 3.70 5.03
C ASP A 23 -0.95 2.23 5.30
N VAL A 24 -0.89 1.41 4.25
CA VAL A 24 -0.46 0.01 4.32
C VAL A 24 0.77 -0.15 3.44
N VAL A 25 1.92 -0.32 4.08
CA VAL A 25 3.19 -0.56 3.40
C VAL A 25 3.39 -2.06 3.28
N VAL A 26 3.49 -2.54 2.04
CA VAL A 26 3.78 -3.94 1.73
C VAL A 26 4.53 -3.97 0.42
N HIS A 27 5.51 -4.86 0.28
CA HIS A 27 6.17 -5.02 -1.01
C HIS A 27 5.18 -5.44 -2.08
N GLY A 28 5.40 -4.96 -3.30
CA GLY A 28 4.73 -5.43 -4.50
C GLY A 28 5.75 -5.96 -5.48
N SER A 29 5.44 -7.02 -6.21
CA SER A 29 6.26 -7.56 -7.28
C SER A 29 5.90 -6.93 -8.63
N SER A 30 6.77 -7.11 -9.63
CA SER A 30 6.57 -6.57 -10.99
C SER A 30 5.44 -7.25 -11.77
N ASP A 31 5.01 -8.43 -11.33
CA ASP A 31 3.84 -9.15 -11.84
C ASP A 31 2.53 -8.70 -11.15
N GLY A 32 2.61 -7.72 -10.25
CA GLY A 32 1.45 -7.12 -9.61
C GLY A 32 0.95 -7.81 -8.35
N TRP A 33 1.61 -8.85 -7.86
CA TRP A 33 1.24 -9.50 -6.60
C TRP A 33 1.87 -8.81 -5.37
N PRO A 34 1.29 -8.98 -4.17
CA PRO A 34 1.99 -8.65 -2.94
C PRO A 34 3.22 -9.54 -2.75
N ALA A 35 4.38 -8.93 -2.52
CA ALA A 35 5.66 -9.64 -2.39
C ALA A 35 5.84 -10.21 -0.96
N PRO A 36 6.46 -11.40 -0.80
CA PRO A 36 7.28 -12.11 -1.79
C PRO A 36 6.53 -12.89 -2.90
N GLY A 37 5.21 -12.71 -3.09
CA GLY A 37 4.43 -13.40 -4.12
C GLY A 37 4.06 -14.79 -3.62
N HIS A 38 2.81 -15.21 -3.77
CA HIS A 38 2.24 -16.44 -3.15
C HIS A 38 2.40 -16.61 -1.62
N GLY A 39 3.28 -15.86 -0.95
CA GLY A 39 3.53 -15.86 0.49
C GLY A 39 2.66 -14.89 1.28
N HIS A 40 2.01 -13.93 0.61
CA HIS A 40 0.95 -13.08 1.16
C HIS A 40 -0.26 -13.09 0.22
N PRO A 41 -1.15 -14.09 0.30
CA PRO A 41 -2.42 -14.04 -0.41
C PRO A 41 -3.18 -12.76 -0.04
N PRO A 42 -3.96 -12.16 -0.96
CA PRO A 42 -4.71 -10.93 -0.71
C PRO A 42 -5.56 -10.99 0.57
N GLU A 43 -6.05 -12.19 0.91
CA GLU A 43 -6.80 -12.42 2.15
C GLU A 43 -5.99 -12.16 3.42
N GLN A 44 -4.71 -12.54 3.46
CA GLN A 44 -3.87 -12.27 4.62
C GLN A 44 -3.62 -10.77 4.80
N ILE A 45 -3.61 -10.00 3.71
CA ILE A 45 -3.52 -8.54 3.77
C ILE A 45 -4.80 -7.95 4.35
N VAL A 46 -5.96 -8.43 3.90
CA VAL A 46 -7.28 -8.04 4.47
C VAL A 46 -7.32 -8.33 5.97
N GLU A 47 -6.93 -9.54 6.38
CA GLU A 47 -6.86 -9.96 7.78
C GLU A 47 -5.92 -9.06 8.59
N ALA A 48 -4.71 -8.78 8.08
CA ALA A 48 -3.74 -7.92 8.75
C ALA A 48 -4.27 -6.48 8.93
N ILE A 49 -4.91 -5.92 7.91
CA ILE A 49 -5.50 -4.57 7.98
C ILE A 49 -6.68 -4.54 8.96
N ARG A 50 -7.56 -5.55 8.90
CA ARG A 50 -8.74 -5.66 9.76
C ARG A 50 -8.37 -5.82 11.23
N ASN A 51 -7.31 -6.59 11.51
CA ASN A 51 -6.86 -6.90 12.86
C ASN A 51 -5.93 -5.83 13.46
N ASN A 52 -5.60 -4.77 12.71
CA ASN A 52 -4.81 -3.67 13.24
C ASN A 52 -5.66 -2.83 14.22
N PRO A 53 -5.33 -2.81 15.53
CA PRO A 53 -6.13 -2.10 16.54
C PRO A 53 -6.10 -0.57 16.39
N HIS A 54 -5.18 -0.03 15.59
CA HIS A 54 -5.05 1.40 15.34
C HIS A 54 -5.77 1.86 14.06
N ARG A 55 -6.50 0.96 13.39
CA ARG A 55 -7.29 1.30 12.21
C ARG A 55 -8.66 1.82 12.61
N ASP A 56 -9.08 2.93 12.02
CA ASP A 56 -10.49 3.30 11.95
C ASP A 56 -11.18 2.46 10.85
N PRO A 57 -12.26 1.71 11.18
CA PRO A 57 -12.98 0.87 10.23
C PRO A 57 -13.49 1.57 8.97
N ASN A 58 -13.75 2.88 9.03
CA ASN A 58 -14.33 3.66 7.92
C ASN A 58 -13.28 4.46 7.14
N GLN A 59 -12.02 4.45 7.59
CA GLN A 59 -10.96 5.22 6.96
C GLN A 59 -10.56 4.59 5.61
N PRO A 60 -10.44 5.38 4.53
CA PRO A 60 -9.88 4.93 3.25
C PRO A 60 -8.47 4.39 3.42
N ILE A 61 -8.11 3.42 2.59
CA ILE A 61 -6.79 2.77 2.62
C ILE A 61 -5.93 3.32 1.49
N ARG A 62 -4.64 3.52 1.77
CA ARG A 62 -3.63 3.76 0.74
C ARG A 62 -2.60 2.64 0.76
N LEU A 63 -2.55 1.87 -0.32
CA LEU A 63 -1.53 0.85 -0.53
C LEU A 63 -0.25 1.52 -1.01
N LEU A 64 0.82 1.33 -0.25
CA LEU A 64 2.18 1.69 -0.63
C LEU A 64 2.90 0.41 -1.07
N ALA A 65 2.40 -0.14 -2.17
CA ALA A 65 2.82 -1.42 -2.74
C ALA A 65 2.93 -1.29 -4.26
N CYS A 66 4.12 -1.52 -4.80
CA CYS A 66 4.42 -1.34 -6.22
C CYS A 66 3.44 -2.12 -7.11
N HIS A 67 2.95 -1.47 -8.15
CA HIS A 67 2.04 -2.03 -9.15
C HIS A 67 0.72 -2.57 -8.59
N SER A 68 0.31 -2.27 -7.36
CA SER A 68 -0.89 -2.88 -6.75
C SER A 68 -2.23 -2.49 -7.41
N GLY A 69 -2.26 -1.38 -8.14
CA GLY A 69 -3.39 -0.96 -8.98
C GLY A 69 -3.34 -1.60 -10.36
N ASN A 70 -3.46 -2.92 -10.43
CA ASN A 70 -3.33 -3.70 -11.67
C ASN A 70 -4.56 -4.62 -11.89
N ASP A 71 -4.54 -5.34 -13.02
CA ASP A 71 -5.60 -6.27 -13.43
C ASP A 71 -5.65 -7.60 -12.65
N VAL A 72 -4.63 -7.92 -11.84
CA VAL A 72 -4.68 -9.04 -10.86
C VAL A 72 -5.76 -8.76 -9.80
N GLY A 73 -6.07 -7.48 -9.54
CA GLY A 73 -7.28 -7.08 -8.81
C GLY A 73 -7.21 -7.27 -7.29
N TRP A 74 -6.04 -7.50 -6.71
CA TRP A 74 -5.96 -7.70 -5.25
C TRP A 74 -6.24 -6.42 -4.45
N ALA A 75 -5.93 -5.24 -4.99
CA ALA A 75 -6.34 -3.98 -4.38
C ALA A 75 -7.87 -3.84 -4.34
N GLN A 76 -8.55 -4.26 -5.41
CA GLN A 76 -10.01 -4.32 -5.46
C GLN A 76 -10.56 -5.34 -4.46
N HIS A 77 -9.95 -6.53 -4.36
CA HIS A 77 -10.31 -7.52 -3.34
C HIS A 77 -10.21 -6.94 -1.92
N VAL A 78 -9.16 -6.16 -1.62
CA VAL A 78 -9.04 -5.47 -0.33
C VAL A 78 -10.17 -4.46 -0.13
N ALA A 79 -10.52 -3.67 -1.15
CA ALA A 79 -11.61 -2.70 -1.09
C ALA A 79 -12.95 -3.38 -0.82
N ASP A 80 -13.28 -4.43 -1.56
CA ASP A 80 -14.52 -5.18 -1.45
C ASP A 80 -14.67 -5.83 -0.07
N ARG A 81 -13.57 -6.34 0.49
CA ARG A 81 -13.58 -7.06 1.78
C ARG A 81 -13.58 -6.16 3.00
N LEU A 82 -13.13 -4.91 2.85
CA LEU A 82 -13.09 -3.93 3.95
C LEU A 82 -14.20 -2.88 3.84
N GLY A 83 -14.87 -2.78 2.69
CA GLY A 83 -15.98 -1.86 2.46
C GLY A 83 -15.56 -0.39 2.43
N VAL A 84 -14.28 -0.11 2.16
CA VAL A 84 -13.72 1.25 2.11
C VAL A 84 -12.96 1.48 0.80
N PRO A 85 -12.84 2.73 0.33
CA PRO A 85 -12.01 3.03 -0.83
C PRO A 85 -10.55 2.62 -0.60
N VAL A 86 -9.91 2.09 -1.64
CA VAL A 86 -8.49 1.72 -1.66
C VAL A 86 -7.80 2.49 -2.78
N MET A 87 -6.81 3.30 -2.42
CA MET A 87 -5.87 3.92 -3.35
C MET A 87 -4.68 2.99 -3.57
N ALA A 88 -4.41 2.63 -4.82
CA ALA A 88 -3.35 1.70 -5.19
C ALA A 88 -2.55 2.24 -6.40
N PRO A 89 -1.21 2.27 -6.35
CA PRO A 89 -0.40 2.74 -7.45
C PRO A 89 -0.35 1.74 -8.62
N VAL A 90 -0.46 2.27 -9.85
CA VAL A 90 -0.34 1.49 -11.10
C VAL A 90 1.10 1.12 -11.44
N ASP A 91 2.09 1.81 -10.88
CA ASP A 91 3.53 1.60 -11.09
C ASP A 91 4.27 1.48 -9.73
N ALA A 92 5.59 1.38 -9.75
CA ALA A 92 6.45 1.45 -8.59
C ALA A 92 6.20 2.73 -7.78
N VAL A 93 6.05 2.58 -6.47
CA VAL A 93 5.83 3.68 -5.53
C VAL A 93 6.99 3.79 -4.56
N GLY A 94 7.33 5.02 -4.16
CA GLY A 94 8.41 5.25 -3.20
C GLY A 94 8.25 6.54 -2.41
N VAL A 95 9.02 6.62 -1.33
CA VAL A 95 9.06 7.76 -0.42
C VAL A 95 10.51 8.20 -0.27
N ALA A 96 10.75 9.51 -0.23
CA ALA A 96 12.07 10.07 -0.01
C ALA A 96 12.64 9.63 1.36
N ARG A 97 13.98 9.60 1.48
CA ARG A 97 14.68 9.16 2.70
C ARG A 97 14.70 10.24 3.78
N ARG A 98 13.55 10.82 4.09
CA ARG A 98 13.36 11.82 5.16
C ARG A 98 11.91 11.78 5.66
N PRO A 99 11.65 12.06 6.95
CA PRO A 99 10.30 12.11 7.50
C PRO A 99 9.38 13.08 6.76
N ASP A 100 8.07 12.86 6.89
CA ASP A 100 7.01 13.71 6.32
C ASP A 100 7.11 13.87 4.78
N SER A 101 7.48 12.79 4.10
CA SER A 101 7.64 12.76 2.65
C SER A 101 6.41 12.24 1.93
N ILE A 102 6.06 12.90 0.84
CA ILE A 102 4.97 12.49 -0.07
C ILE A 102 5.34 11.19 -0.78
N ALA A 103 4.42 10.23 -0.84
CA ALA A 103 4.55 9.04 -1.68
C ALA A 103 4.46 9.43 -3.16
N ARG A 104 5.39 8.94 -3.99
CA ARG A 104 5.44 9.21 -5.42
C ARG A 104 5.37 7.91 -6.20
N VAL A 105 4.50 7.89 -7.21
CA VAL A 105 4.43 6.81 -8.20
C VAL A 105 5.38 7.17 -9.35
N ARG A 106 6.24 6.23 -9.76
CA ARG A 106 7.12 6.43 -10.92
C ARG A 106 6.27 6.65 -12.18
N GLY A 107 6.70 7.56 -13.05
CA GLY A 107 5.96 7.87 -14.28
C GLY A 107 4.68 8.70 -14.08
N HIS A 108 4.36 9.09 -12.84
CA HIS A 108 3.26 10.00 -12.54
C HIS A 108 3.79 11.11 -11.62
N GLU A 109 4.57 12.02 -12.21
CA GLU A 109 4.85 13.29 -11.56
C GLU A 109 3.54 14.10 -11.52
N PRO A 110 3.26 14.86 -10.45
CA PRO A 110 2.10 15.74 -10.42
C PRO A 110 2.27 16.81 -11.52
N GLY A 111 1.66 16.59 -12.67
CA GLY A 111 1.79 17.47 -13.83
C GLY A 111 1.49 16.89 -15.21
N GLU A 112 1.34 15.57 -15.37
CA GLU A 112 0.98 14.98 -16.66
C GLU A 112 -0.50 14.54 -16.64
N GLY A 113 -1.34 15.34 -17.29
CA GLY A 113 -2.79 15.15 -17.43
C GLY A 113 -3.21 14.48 -18.72
#